data_AF-A0A352CI51-F1
#
_entry.id   AF-A0A352CI51-F1
#
_cell.length_a   1.000
_cell.length_b   1.000
_cell.length_c   1.000
_cell.angle_alpha   90.00
_cell.angle_beta   90.00
_cell.angle_gamma   90.00
#
_symmetry.space_group_name_H-M   'P 1'
#
loop_
_entity.id
_entity.type
_entity.pdbx_description
1 polymer ?
#
loop_
_entity_poly.entity_id
_entity_poly.type
_entity_poly.pdbx_seq_one_letter_code
_entity_poly.pdbx_strand_id
1 'polypeptide(L)'
;MNSAALLSHQVLIETIRSSRSQKKVIELIDAALRSFYTEAPDGSFIFLKSLRSELSTIDPIEVADPEEWNLIQFARIYLHRLMERRPAAL
;
A
#
# COMPACT_ATOMS: atom_id res chain seq x y z
N MET A 1 9.97 -4.83 17.36
CA MET A 1 9.12 -4.39 16.23
C MET A 1 9.55 -2.98 15.88
N ASN A 2 10.03 -2.75 14.65
CA ASN A 2 10.67 -1.50 14.23
C ASN A 2 9.65 -0.38 14.03
N SER A 3 9.62 0.58 14.94
CA SER A 3 8.75 1.78 14.90
C SER A 3 8.97 2.65 13.65
N ALA A 4 10.12 2.52 12.98
CA ALA A 4 10.43 3.25 11.75
C ALA A 4 9.57 2.80 10.53
N ALA A 5 9.12 1.54 10.49
CA ALA A 5 8.30 1.03 9.40
C ALA A 5 6.82 1.45 9.50
N LEU A 6 6.32 1.67 10.72
CA LEU A 6 4.96 2.13 10.97
C LEU A 6 4.76 3.59 10.53
N LEU A 7 5.79 4.43 10.72
CA LEU A 7 5.79 5.82 10.27
C LEU A 7 5.77 5.93 8.73
N SER A 8 6.41 5.01 8.00
CA SER A 8 6.39 5.06 6.52
C SER A 8 5.08 4.56 5.91
N HIS A 9 4.45 3.54 6.50
CA HIS A 9 3.13 3.09 6.04
C HIS A 9 2.02 4.09 6.33
N GLN A 10 1.99 4.70 7.53
CA GLN A 10 0.99 5.72 7.84
C GLN A 10 1.07 6.90 6.87
N VAL A 11 2.27 7.40 6.59
CA VAL A 11 2.46 8.48 5.60
C VAL A 11 1.96 8.05 4.22
N LEU A 12 2.26 6.82 3.79
CA LEU A 12 1.79 6.32 2.50
C LEU A 12 0.26 6.17 2.45
N ILE A 13 -0.37 5.69 3.52
CA ILE A 13 -1.82 5.56 3.63
C ILE A 13 -2.48 6.93 3.55
N GLU A 14 -2.02 7.91 4.33
CA GLU A 14 -2.55 9.28 4.26
C GLU A 14 -2.35 9.92 2.87
N THR A 15 -1.25 9.61 2.19
CA THR A 15 -1.01 10.07 0.82
C THR A 15 -1.95 9.40 -0.18
N ILE A 16 -2.30 8.12 0.03
CA ILE A 16 -3.32 7.41 -0.77
C ILE A 16 -4.69 8.04 -0.53
N ARG A 17 -5.06 8.31 0.72
CA ARG A 17 -6.34 8.92 1.12
C ARG A 17 -6.52 10.31 0.51
N SER A 18 -5.44 11.11 0.47
CA SER A 18 -5.44 12.45 -0.11
C SER A 18 -5.21 12.48 -1.64
N SER A 19 -5.02 11.32 -2.28
CA SER A 19 -4.79 11.24 -3.72
C SER A 19 -6.06 11.58 -4.52
N ARG A 20 -5.86 12.01 -5.78
CA ARG A 20 -6.95 12.39 -6.70
C ARG A 20 -7.07 11.47 -7.92
N SER A 21 -6.30 10.38 -7.97
CA SER A 21 -6.36 9.42 -9.07
C SER A 21 -5.74 8.09 -8.73
N GLN A 22 -6.25 7.03 -9.34
CA GLN A 22 -5.67 5.68 -9.28
C GLN A 22 -4.24 5.65 -9.80
N LYS A 23 -3.93 6.44 -10.84
CA LYS A 23 -2.56 6.56 -11.38
C LYS A 23 -1.59 7.03 -10.31
N LYS A 24 -1.97 8.04 -9.52
CA LYS A 24 -1.11 8.54 -8.44
C LYS A 24 -0.91 7.49 -7.34
N VAL A 25 -1.95 6.74 -7.00
CA VAL A 25 -1.86 5.63 -6.04
C VAL A 25 -0.88 4.55 -6.51
N ILE A 26 -0.91 4.18 -7.80
CA ILE A 26 0.08 3.25 -8.39
C ILE A 26 1.50 3.81 -8.21
N GLU A 27 1.73 5.05 -8.62
CA GLU A 27 3.05 5.69 -8.54
C GLU A 27 3.60 5.72 -7.11
N LEU A 28 2.74 6.00 -6.12
CA LEU A 28 3.08 6.02 -4.70
C LEU A 28 3.48 4.64 -4.18
N ILE A 29 2.68 3.62 -4.48
CA ILE A 29 2.94 2.24 -4.06
C ILE A 29 4.23 1.72 -4.71
N ASP A 30 4.42 1.95 -6.01
CA ASP A 30 5.62 1.54 -6.73
C ASP A 30 6.88 2.24 -6.22
N ALA A 31 6.78 3.54 -5.92
CA ALA A 31 7.90 4.29 -5.34
C ALA A 31 8.27 3.78 -3.95
N ALA A 32 7.28 3.53 -3.09
CA ALA A 32 7.51 2.96 -1.76
C ALA A 32 8.11 1.55 -1.84
N LEU A 33 7.60 0.70 -2.75
CA LEU A 33 8.12 -0.63 -2.97
C LEU A 33 9.58 -0.61 -3.47
N ARG A 34 9.92 0.27 -4.41
CA ARG A 34 11.31 0.44 -4.89
C ARG A 34 12.26 0.93 -3.81
N SER A 35 11.82 1.90 -3.01
CA SER A 35 12.60 2.40 -1.87
C SER A 35 12.86 1.27 -0.87
N PHE A 36 11.81 0.54 -0.50
CA PHE A 36 11.91 -0.58 0.43
C PHE A 36 12.79 -1.71 -0.13
N TYR A 37 12.67 -2.05 -1.41
CA TYR A 37 13.51 -3.08 -2.04
C TYR A 37 15.00 -2.71 -2.02
N THR A 38 15.33 -1.42 -2.12
CA THR A 38 16.71 -0.94 -2.04
C THR A 38 17.30 -1.17 -0.64
N GLU A 39 16.47 -1.05 0.40
CA GLU A 39 16.87 -1.25 1.81
C GLU A 39 16.82 -2.73 2.24
N ALA A 40 15.84 -3.49 1.74
CA ALA A 40 15.56 -4.87 2.12
C ALA A 40 14.95 -5.67 0.94
N PRO A 41 15.78 -6.22 0.03
CA PRO A 41 15.33 -6.92 -1.18
C PRO A 41 14.33 -8.06 -0.92
N ASP A 42 14.60 -8.87 0.11
CA ASP A 42 13.76 -10.02 0.47
C ASP A 42 12.46 -9.63 1.21
N GLY A 43 12.42 -8.43 1.78
CA GLY A 43 11.29 -7.96 2.60
C GLY A 43 10.13 -7.38 1.79
N SER A 44 10.24 -7.29 0.46
CA SER A 44 9.21 -6.69 -0.40
C SER A 44 7.84 -7.37 -0.30
N PHE A 45 7.77 -8.69 -0.10
CA PHE A 45 6.50 -9.37 0.15
C PHE A 45 5.90 -9.02 1.51
N ILE A 46 6.74 -8.91 2.54
CA ILE A 46 6.31 -8.52 3.89
C ILE A 46 5.77 -7.09 3.86
N PHE A 47 6.44 -6.17 3.17
CA PHE A 47 5.98 -4.81 2.95
C PHE A 47 4.58 -4.78 2.31
N LEU A 48 4.39 -5.46 1.17
CA LEU A 48 3.10 -5.50 0.47
C LEU A 48 1.98 -6.07 1.34
N LYS A 49 2.27 -7.16 2.07
CA LYS A 49 1.31 -7.81 2.97
C LYS A 49 0.92 -6.89 4.14
N SER A 50 1.89 -6.23 4.76
CA SER A 50 1.66 -5.30 5.88
C SER A 50 0.85 -4.09 5.44
N LEU A 51 1.24 -3.42 4.36
CA LEU A 51 0.51 -2.25 3.84
C LEU A 51 -0.93 -2.60 3.45
N ARG A 52 -1.15 -3.75 2.81
CA ARG A 52 -2.51 -4.22 2.47
C ARG A 52 -3.33 -4.52 3.73
N SER A 53 -2.70 -5.05 4.77
CA SER A 53 -3.35 -5.31 6.06
C SER A 53 -3.81 -4.01 6.70
N GLU A 54 -2.95 -3.01 6.76
CA GLU A 54 -3.28 -1.69 7.34
C GLU A 54 -4.37 -0.96 6.55
N LEU A 55 -4.34 -0.97 5.22
CA LEU A 55 -5.45 -0.44 4.42
C LEU A 55 -6.77 -1.19 4.65
N SER A 56 -6.71 -2.44 5.11
CA SER A 56 -7.91 -3.24 5.41
C SER A 56 -8.45 -3.03 6.82
N THR A 57 -7.75 -2.30 7.69
CA THR A 57 -8.27 -1.90 9.01
C THR A 57 -9.06 -0.60 8.96
N ILE A 58 -9.04 0.12 7.83
CA ILE A 58 -9.82 1.34 7.64
C ILE A 58 -11.32 0.97 7.57
N ASP A 59 -12.11 1.51 8.49
CA ASP A 59 -13.56 1.31 8.49
C ASP A 59 -14.19 2.13 7.35
N PRO A 60 -14.93 1.50 6.40
CA PRO A 60 -15.66 2.22 5.36
C PRO A 60 -16.63 3.27 5.89
N ILE A 61 -17.20 3.07 7.08
CA ILE A 61 -18.17 3.99 7.68
C ILE A 61 -17.50 5.32 8.08
N GLU A 62 -16.19 5.28 8.40
CA GLU A 62 -15.41 6.45 8.81
C GLU A 62 -14.84 7.25 7.61
N VAL A 63 -14.99 6.75 6.38
CA VAL A 63 -14.52 7.42 5.16
C VAL A 63 -15.66 8.21 4.53
N ALA A 64 -15.65 9.53 4.77
CA ALA A 64 -16.71 10.42 4.32
C ALA A 64 -16.75 10.64 2.80
N ASP A 65 -15.58 10.61 2.14
CA ASP A 65 -15.47 10.83 0.69
C ASP A 65 -15.53 9.49 -0.08
N PRO A 66 -16.53 9.27 -0.95
CA PRO A 66 -16.61 8.07 -1.78
C PRO A 66 -15.41 7.89 -2.71
N GLU A 67 -14.78 8.98 -3.16
CA GLU A 67 -13.58 8.91 -4.01
C GLU A 67 -12.37 8.40 -3.22
N GLU A 68 -12.20 8.89 -1.99
CA GLU A 68 -11.20 8.39 -1.05
C GLU A 68 -11.38 6.89 -0.82
N TRP A 69 -12.61 6.44 -0.54
CA TRP A 69 -12.90 5.02 -0.34
C TRP A 69 -12.56 4.18 -1.59
N ASN A 70 -12.91 4.67 -2.78
CA ASN A 70 -12.57 4.01 -4.04
C ASN A 70 -11.04 3.88 -4.22
N LEU A 71 -10.26 4.89 -3.82
CA LEU A 71 -8.81 4.84 -3.89
C LEU A 71 -8.20 3.87 -2.88
N ILE A 72 -8.75 3.80 -1.66
CA ILE A 72 -8.37 2.79 -0.66
C ILE A 72 -8.65 1.38 -1.21
N GLN A 73 -9.84 1.14 -1.76
CA GLN A 73 -10.17 -0.16 -2.37
C GLN A 73 -9.27 -0.51 -3.54
N PHE A 74 -9.03 0.45 -4.42
CA PHE A 74 -8.11 0.30 -5.53
C PHE A 74 -6.70 -0.10 -5.06
N ALA A 75 -6.16 0.59 -4.05
CA ALA A 75 -4.86 0.27 -3.46
C ALA A 75 -4.81 -1.17 -2.92
N ARG A 76 -5.85 -1.61 -2.19
CA ARG A 76 -5.94 -2.99 -1.66
C ARG A 76 -5.91 -4.04 -2.77
N ILE A 77 -6.63 -3.80 -3.87
CA ILE A 77 -6.66 -4.70 -5.03
C ILE A 77 -5.31 -4.70 -5.75
N TYR A 78 -4.71 -3.52 -5.93
CA TYR A 78 -3.43 -3.38 -6.60
C TYR A 78 -2.32 -4.12 -5.85
N LEU A 79 -2.24 -3.95 -4.53
CA LEU A 79 -1.28 -4.66 -3.67
C LEU A 79 -1.47 -6.18 -3.72
N HIS A 80 -2.73 -6.65 -3.71
CA HIS A 80 -3.01 -8.07 -3.89
C HIS A 80 -2.48 -8.59 -5.23
N ARG A 81 -2.72 -7.86 -6.33
CA ARG A 81 -2.19 -8.24 -7.66
C ARG A 81 -0.67 -8.25 -7.71
N LEU A 82 0.01 -7.34 -7.02
CA LEU A 82 1.47 -7.36 -6.92
C LEU A 82 1.98 -8.59 -6.18
N MET A 83 1.29 -9.01 -5.11
CA MET A 83 1.61 -10.24 -4.37
C MET A 83 1.42 -11.50 -5.24
N GLU A 84 0.32 -11.58 -5.99
CA GLU A 84 0.03 -12.72 -6.89
C GLU A 84 0.96 -12.79 -8.11
N ARG A 85 1.49 -11.64 -8.56
CA ARG A 85 2.41 -11.56 -9.71
C ARG A 85 3.84 -12.00 -9.40
N ARG A 86 4.20 -12.24 -8.13
CA ARG A 86 5.48 -12.93 -7.86
C ARG A 86 5.39 -14.31 -8.51
N PRO A 87 6.28 -14.67 -9.45
CA PRO A 87 6.32 -16.04 -9.95
C PRO A 87 6.50 -16.94 -8.73
N ALA A 88 5.62 -17.94 -8.60
CA ALA A 88 5.89 -19.07 -7.73
C ALA A 88 7.29 -19.56 -8.08
N ALA A 89 8.22 -19.45 -7.13
CA ALA A 89 9.61 -19.93 -7.14
C ALA A 89 10.20 -20.27 -8.53
N LEU A 90 11.17 -19.48 -8.98
CA LEU A 90 12.26 -20.01 -9.81
C LEU A 90 12.98 -21.13 -9.04
#